data_AF-A0A968A3Z1-F1
#
_entry.id   AF-A0A968A3Z1-F1
#
_cell.length_a   1.000
_cell.length_b   1.000
_cell.length_c   1.000
_cell.angle_alpha   90.00
_cell.angle_beta   90.00
_cell.angle_gamma   90.00
#
_symmetry.space_group_name_H-M   'P 1'
#
loop_
_entity.id
_entity.type
_entity.pdbx_description
1 polymer ?
#
loop_
_entity_poly.entity_id
_entity_poly.type
_entity_poly.pdbx_seq_one_letter_code
_entity_poly.pdbx_strand_id
1 'polypeptide(L)'
;MNSLTSFFERLSISKKLAFWYGLSLFIMLSAFGYFLYESFHQSIHHNYDRHLRFEAEQLLPHINTSGDTLAIDLSGYSRNAALKSGVEYGTYVRLYNQKDHLIYKSPNFAGTNQPLDTEIPEKPEEYSFSSQWQELPARTLF
;
A
#
# COMPACT_ATOMS: atom_id res chain seq x y z
N MET A 1 5.21 10.54 -45.42
CA MET A 1 4.03 10.17 -44.60
C MET A 1 2.77 10.26 -45.44
N ASN A 2 2.43 9.28 -46.30
CA ASN A 2 1.21 9.31 -47.14
C ASN A 2 0.68 7.93 -47.59
N SER A 3 1.33 6.82 -47.19
CA SER A 3 0.97 5.46 -47.65
C SER A 3 -0.29 4.92 -46.95
N LEU A 4 -0.46 5.21 -45.65
CA LEU A 4 -1.59 4.74 -44.86
C LEU A 4 -2.93 5.34 -45.32
N THR A 5 -2.94 6.63 -45.68
CA THR A 5 -4.12 7.33 -46.17
C THR A 5 -4.57 6.83 -47.55
N SER A 6 -3.63 6.55 -48.47
CA SER A 6 -3.97 6.05 -49.81
C SER A 6 -4.53 4.61 -49.78
N PHE A 7 -4.05 3.77 -48.85
CA PHE A 7 -4.61 2.44 -48.62
C PHE A 7 -6.02 2.51 -48.03
N PHE A 8 -6.25 3.44 -47.10
CA PHE A 8 -7.56 3.72 -46.55
C PHE A 8 -8.55 4.16 -47.62
N GLU A 9 -8.17 5.07 -48.53
CA GLU A 9 -9.07 5.54 -49.57
C GLU A 9 -9.59 4.43 -50.49
N ARG A 10 -8.75 3.44 -50.80
CA ARG A 10 -9.09 2.28 -51.65
C ARG A 10 -9.99 1.23 -51.00
N LEU A 11 -10.19 1.29 -49.68
CA LEU A 11 -11.06 0.36 -48.97
C LEU A 11 -12.54 0.67 -49.22
N SER A 12 -13.36 -0.39 -49.36
CA SER A 12 -14.81 -0.24 -49.45
C SER A 12 -15.36 0.42 -48.18
N ILE A 13 -16.46 1.15 -48.33
CA ILE A 13 -17.08 1.95 -47.26
C ILE A 13 -17.35 1.12 -46.01
N SER A 14 -17.78 -0.15 -46.17
CA SER A 14 -18.01 -1.08 -45.07
C SER A 14 -16.72 -1.39 -44.27
N LYS A 15 -15.57 -1.57 -44.93
CA LYS A 15 -14.30 -1.83 -44.26
C LYS A 15 -13.77 -0.61 -43.51
N LYS A 16 -13.97 0.59 -44.07
CA LYS A 16 -13.68 1.87 -43.38
C LYS A 16 -14.52 1.99 -42.11
N LEU A 17 -15.83 1.70 -42.20
CA LEU A 17 -16.74 1.71 -41.05
C LEU A 17 -16.28 0.72 -39.97
N ALA A 18 -16.03 -0.54 -40.36
CA ALA A 18 -15.58 -1.57 -39.43
C ALA A 18 -14.28 -1.21 -38.72
N PHE A 19 -13.34 -0.58 -39.43
CA PHE A 19 -12.12 -0.07 -38.82
C PHE A 19 -12.39 1.03 -37.79
N TRP A 20 -13.24 2.02 -38.11
CA TRP A 20 -13.59 3.08 -37.17
C TRP A 20 -14.32 2.56 -35.94
N TYR A 21 -15.21 1.59 -36.11
CA TYR A 21 -15.86 0.92 -34.98
C TYR A 21 -14.86 0.13 -34.14
N GLY A 22 -13.96 -0.63 -34.77
CA GLY A 22 -12.91 -1.37 -34.06
C GLY A 22 -11.96 -0.44 -33.31
N LEU A 23 -11.56 0.67 -33.91
CA LEU A 23 -10.71 1.69 -33.30
C LEU A 23 -11.43 2.39 -32.14
N SER A 24 -12.69 2.77 -32.32
CA SER A 24 -13.50 3.37 -31.26
C SER A 24 -13.69 2.41 -30.09
N LEU A 25 -13.96 1.13 -30.37
CA LEU A 25 -14.05 0.08 -29.37
C LEU A 25 -12.73 -0.09 -28.64
N PHE A 26 -11.61 -0.15 -29.35
CA PHE A 26 -10.28 -0.26 -28.75
C PHE A 26 -9.96 0.93 -27.83
N ILE A 27 -10.25 2.16 -28.27
CA ILE A 27 -10.06 3.37 -27.47
C ILE A 27 -10.95 3.31 -26.22
N MET A 28 -12.22 2.94 -26.36
CA MET A 28 -13.16 2.84 -25.25
C MET A 28 -12.71 1.78 -24.23
N LEU A 29 -12.30 0.59 -24.68
CA LEU A 29 -11.77 -0.46 -23.79
C LEU A 29 -10.48 -0.03 -23.11
N SER A 30 -9.58 0.64 -23.82
CA SER A 30 -8.32 1.12 -23.26
C SER A 30 -8.57 2.18 -22.19
N ALA A 31 -9.45 3.14 -22.46
CA ALA A 31 -9.83 4.18 -21.51
C ALA A 31 -10.53 3.58 -20.28
N PHE A 32 -11.43 2.61 -20.49
CA PHE A 32 -12.10 1.90 -19.40
C PHE A 32 -11.12 1.11 -18.54
N GLY A 33 -10.20 0.36 -19.15
CA GLY A 33 -9.15 -0.38 -18.45
C GLY A 33 -8.23 0.54 -17.66
N TYR A 34 -7.82 1.66 -18.26
CA TYR A 34 -7.03 2.69 -17.58
C TYR A 34 -7.77 3.29 -16.38
N PHE A 35 -9.04 3.63 -16.55
CA PHE A 35 -9.86 4.17 -15.47
C PHE A 35 -10.03 3.17 -14.31
N LEU A 36 -10.27 1.89 -14.63
CA LEU A 36 -10.35 0.84 -13.62
C LEU A 36 -9.01 0.70 -12.88
N TYR A 37 -7.90 0.61 -13.61
CA TYR A 37 -6.57 0.51 -13.03
C TYR A 37 -6.30 1.64 -12.04
N GLU A 38 -6.53 2.88 -12.46
CA GLU A 38 -6.31 4.05 -11.62
C GLU A 38 -7.21 4.06 -10.39
N SER A 39 -8.51 3.75 -10.57
CA SER A 39 -9.48 3.71 -9.46
C SER A 39 -9.14 2.62 -8.44
N PHE A 40 -8.75 1.43 -8.91
CA PHE A 40 -8.34 0.34 -8.03
C PHE A 40 -7.02 0.65 -7.32
N HIS A 41 -6.03 1.18 -8.02
CA HIS A 41 -4.76 1.58 -7.41
C HIS A 41 -4.99 2.61 -6.30
N GLN A 42 -5.75 3.67 -6.57
CA GLN A 42 -6.06 4.70 -5.58
C GLN A 42 -6.86 4.14 -4.39
N SER A 43 -7.85 3.27 -4.65
CA SER A 43 -8.67 2.68 -3.59
C SER A 43 -7.87 1.79 -2.65
N ILE A 44 -6.97 0.97 -3.19
CA ILE A 44 -6.10 0.09 -2.41
C ILE A 44 -5.19 0.92 -1.51
N HIS A 45 -4.58 1.97 -2.05
CA HIS A 45 -3.73 2.85 -1.27
C HIS A 45 -4.53 3.54 -0.15
N HIS A 46 -5.63 4.19 -0.47
CA HIS A 46 -6.41 4.89 0.57
C HIS A 46 -6.91 3.96 1.69
N ASN A 47 -7.27 2.72 1.35
CA ASN A 47 -7.74 1.75 2.33
C ASN A 47 -6.62 1.31 3.29
N TYR A 48 -5.42 1.03 2.76
CA TYR A 48 -4.27 0.70 3.60
C TYR A 48 -3.86 1.86 4.52
N ASP A 49 -3.90 3.11 4.03
CA ASP A 49 -3.56 4.28 4.84
C ASP A 49 -4.54 4.46 6.00
N ARG A 50 -5.84 4.32 5.72
CA ARG A 50 -6.88 4.35 6.76
C ARG A 50 -6.70 3.20 7.76
N HIS A 51 -6.38 2.00 7.27
CA HIS A 51 -6.21 0.83 8.12
C HIS A 51 -5.03 1.00 9.09
N LEU A 52 -3.85 1.39 8.58
CA LEU A 52 -2.66 1.61 9.40
C LEU A 52 -2.87 2.71 10.42
N ARG A 53 -3.51 3.83 10.04
CA ARG A 53 -3.79 4.92 10.98
C ARG A 53 -4.76 4.48 12.07
N PHE A 54 -5.82 3.76 11.71
CA PHE A 54 -6.74 3.20 12.69
C PHE A 54 -6.02 2.28 13.67
N GLU A 55 -5.13 1.40 13.19
CA GLU A 55 -4.37 0.52 14.10
C GLU A 55 -3.41 1.29 14.99
N ALA A 56 -2.70 2.29 14.46
CA ALA A 56 -1.84 3.17 15.26
C ALA A 56 -2.64 3.88 16.37
N GLU A 57 -3.80 4.46 16.05
CA GLU A 57 -4.68 5.13 17.03
C GLU A 57 -5.15 4.17 18.13
N GLN A 58 -5.43 2.91 17.81
CA GLN A 58 -5.81 1.90 18.80
C GLN A 58 -4.65 1.45 19.71
N LEU A 59 -3.41 1.57 19.23
CA LEU A 59 -2.21 1.24 20.00
C LEU A 59 -1.82 2.36 20.98
N LEU A 60 -2.09 3.63 20.65
CA LEU A 60 -1.70 4.78 21.47
C LEU A 60 -2.07 4.66 22.97
N PRO A 61 -3.30 4.24 23.36
CA PRO A 61 -3.66 4.13 24.78
C PRO A 61 -2.89 3.04 25.54
N HIS A 62 -2.28 2.11 24.82
CA HIS A 62 -1.51 0.99 25.37
C HIS A 62 -0.01 1.33 25.49
N ILE A 63 0.40 2.49 24.97
CA ILE A 63 1.76 3.01 25.10
C ILE A 63 1.78 3.90 26.35
N ASN A 64 2.51 3.46 27.36
CA ASN A 64 2.75 4.24 28.56
C ASN A 64 3.89 5.22 28.32
N THR A 65 3.53 6.50 28.15
CA THR A 65 4.45 7.64 28.03
C THR A 65 4.64 8.40 29.34
N SER A 66 3.96 8.00 30.41
CA SER A 66 3.84 8.76 31.66
C SER A 66 4.89 8.42 32.73
N GLY A 67 5.76 7.44 32.49
CA GLY A 67 6.89 7.08 33.38
C GLY A 67 8.25 7.38 32.75
N ASP A 68 9.34 7.23 33.52
CA ASP A 68 10.73 7.46 33.07
C ASP A 68 11.19 6.52 31.93
N THR A 69 10.40 5.49 31.61
CA THR A 69 10.65 4.54 30.53
C THR A 69 9.41 4.36 29.67
N LEU A 70 9.54 4.61 28.36
CA LEU A 70 8.51 4.30 27.37
C LEU A 70 8.31 2.77 27.37
N ALA A 71 7.08 2.32 27.62
CA ALA A 71 6.72 0.91 27.67
C ALA A 71 5.38 0.69 26.96
N ILE A 72 5.16 -0.50 26.41
CA ILE A 72 3.91 -0.86 25.74
C ILE A 72 3.34 -2.14 26.35
N ASP A 73 2.05 -2.09 26.74
CA ASP A 73 1.32 -3.25 27.24
C ASP A 73 0.11 -3.54 26.34
N LEU A 74 0.25 -4.54 25.50
CA LEU A 74 -0.80 -4.97 24.56
C LEU A 74 -1.62 -6.15 25.08
N SER A 75 -1.53 -6.50 26.37
CA SER A 75 -2.22 -7.66 26.95
C SER A 75 -3.75 -7.60 26.83
N GLY A 76 -4.35 -6.40 26.85
CA GLY A 76 -5.79 -6.16 26.67
C GLY A 76 -6.24 -5.92 25.24
N TYR A 77 -5.32 -5.81 24.28
CA TYR A 77 -5.64 -5.49 22.89
C TYR A 77 -6.06 -6.75 22.13
N SER A 78 -7.33 -6.89 21.73
CA SER A 78 -7.84 -8.10 21.05
C SER A 78 -7.04 -8.50 19.79
N ARG A 79 -6.57 -7.51 19.01
CA ARG A 79 -5.72 -7.76 17.82
C ARG A 79 -4.26 -8.14 18.16
N ASN A 80 -3.86 -8.10 19.43
CA ASN A 80 -2.59 -8.67 19.90
C ASN A 80 -2.47 -10.15 19.51
N ALA A 81 -3.57 -10.90 19.47
CA ALA A 81 -3.57 -12.28 19.02
C ALA A 81 -3.10 -12.41 17.56
N ALA A 82 -3.47 -11.49 16.67
CA ALA A 82 -2.98 -11.45 15.29
C ALA A 82 -1.49 -11.09 15.21
N LEU A 83 -1.01 -10.23 16.11
CA LEU A 83 0.42 -9.93 16.27
C LEU A 83 1.21 -11.13 16.84
N LYS A 84 0.55 -12.04 17.57
CA LYS A 84 1.14 -13.25 18.16
C LYS A 84 1.05 -14.48 17.27
N SER A 85 0.07 -14.55 16.36
CA SER A 85 -0.24 -15.77 15.62
C SER A 85 0.78 -16.11 14.52
N GLY A 86 1.84 -15.32 14.35
CA GLY A 86 2.93 -15.61 13.40
C GLY A 86 2.46 -15.69 11.94
N VAL A 87 1.32 -15.07 11.62
CA VAL A 87 0.76 -15.09 10.27
C VAL A 87 1.58 -14.13 9.40
N GLU A 88 2.05 -14.60 8.24
CA GLU A 88 2.83 -13.81 7.26
C GLU A 88 2.11 -12.52 6.83
N TYR A 89 0.77 -12.52 6.89
CA TYR A 89 -0.09 -11.39 6.57
C TYR A 89 -0.68 -10.76 7.84
N GLY A 90 -0.28 -9.53 8.14
CA GLY A 90 -0.78 -8.77 9.28
C GLY A 90 -0.04 -7.46 9.47
N THR A 91 -0.41 -6.69 10.49
CA THR A 91 0.29 -5.46 10.84
C THR A 91 1.51 -5.75 11.68
N TYR A 92 2.63 -5.13 11.35
CA TYR A 92 3.89 -5.27 12.07
C TYR A 92 4.15 -3.98 12.84
N VAL A 93 4.38 -4.09 14.16
CA VAL A 93 4.50 -2.93 15.04
C VAL A 93 5.90 -2.88 15.63
N ARG A 94 6.56 -1.74 15.49
CA ARG A 94 7.81 -1.41 16.19
C ARG A 94 7.63 -0.08 16.90
N LEU A 95 8.19 0.04 18.09
CA LEU A 95 8.21 1.27 18.86
C LEU A 95 9.66 1.65 19.12
N TYR A 96 9.99 2.90 18.83
CA TYR A 96 11.31 3.47 19.06
C TYR A 96 11.23 4.60 20.10
N ASN A 97 12.32 4.85 20.82
CA ASN A 97 12.44 6.03 21.67
C ASN A 97 12.91 7.25 20.87
N GLN A 98 12.98 8.41 21.53
CA GLN A 98 13.49 9.67 20.96
C GLN A 98 14.97 9.64 20.54
N LYS A 99 15.70 8.55 20.83
CA LYS A 99 17.10 8.34 20.43
C LYS A 99 17.19 7.22 19.38
N ASP A 100 16.10 6.91 18.68
CA ASP A 100 15.98 5.85 17.67
C ASP A 100 16.31 4.43 18.17
N HIS A 101 16.28 4.20 19.48
CA HIS A 101 16.45 2.86 20.02
C HIS A 101 15.11 2.13 20.03
N LEU A 102 15.12 0.91 19.49
CA LEU A 102 13.97 0.01 19.48
C LEU A 102 13.61 -0.41 20.92
N ILE A 103 12.39 -0.08 21.35
CA ILE A 103 11.82 -0.44 22.66
C ILE A 103 10.94 -1.67 22.55
N TYR A 104 10.16 -1.77 21.47
CA TYR A 104 9.24 -2.88 21.27
C TYR A 104 9.22 -3.31 19.82
N LYS A 105 9.04 -4.61 19.62
CA LYS A 105 8.87 -5.26 18.32
C LYS A 105 7.80 -6.34 18.46
N SER A 106 6.83 -6.33 17.57
CA SER A 106 5.72 -7.29 17.61
C SER A 106 6.20 -8.73 17.38
N PRO A 107 5.56 -9.74 17.99
CA PRO A 107 6.02 -11.13 17.90
C PRO A 107 5.98 -11.72 16.48
N ASN A 108 5.10 -11.24 15.61
CA ASN A 108 5.02 -11.65 14.21
C ASN A 108 6.26 -11.29 13.37
N PHE A 109 7.17 -10.45 13.87
CA PHE A 109 8.50 -10.34 13.26
C PHE A 109 9.41 -11.55 13.53
N ALA A 110 9.08 -12.41 14.50
CA ALA A 110 9.87 -13.59 14.81
C ALA A 110 9.66 -14.63 13.69
N GLY A 111 10.65 -14.75 12.81
CA GLY A 111 10.60 -15.64 11.64
C GLY A 111 10.89 -14.93 10.30
N THR A 112 11.09 -13.60 10.32
CA THR A 112 11.40 -12.85 9.10
C THR A 112 12.88 -12.99 8.71
N ASN A 113 13.16 -13.52 7.51
CA ASN A 113 14.52 -13.72 7.02
C ASN A 113 15.20 -12.44 6.50
N GLN A 114 14.45 -11.37 6.24
CA GLN A 114 14.97 -10.08 5.78
C GLN A 114 14.73 -9.00 6.85
N PRO A 115 15.75 -8.19 7.20
CA PRO A 115 15.53 -7.03 8.05
C PRO A 115 14.63 -6.01 7.35
N LEU A 116 13.75 -5.36 8.11
CA LEU A 116 12.96 -4.23 7.63
C LEU A 116 13.73 -2.95 7.93
N ASP A 117 14.33 -2.35 6.91
CA ASP A 117 14.98 -1.04 7.03
C ASP A 117 13.98 0.00 7.53
N THR A 118 14.45 0.88 8.41
CA THR A 118 13.62 1.89 9.06
C THR A 118 14.31 3.23 8.96
N GLU A 119 13.67 4.17 8.26
CA GLU A 119 14.06 5.56 8.27
C GLU A 119 13.02 6.31 9.10
N ILE A 120 13.29 6.50 10.40
CA ILE A 120 12.37 7.25 11.27
C ILE A 120 12.43 8.71 10.81
N PRO A 121 11.31 9.30 10.36
CA PRO A 121 11.33 10.67 9.85
C PRO A 121 11.59 11.64 11.01
N GLU A 122 12.38 12.69 10.76
CA GLU A 122 12.69 13.73 11.76
C GLU A 122 11.43 14.49 12.22
N LYS A 123 10.36 14.42 11.42
CA LYS A 123 9.07 15.08 11.68
C LYS A 123 7.94 14.07 11.52
N PRO A 124 6.86 14.19 12.29
CA PRO A 124 5.66 13.38 12.08
C PRO A 124 5.15 13.55 10.66
N GLU A 125 5.02 12.45 9.93
CA GLU A 125 4.44 12.44 8.58
C GLU A 125 3.00 11.94 8.66
N GLU A 126 2.09 12.60 7.94
CA GLU A 126 0.67 12.21 7.91
C GLU A 126 0.39 11.02 6.97
N TYR A 127 1.34 10.68 6.09
CA TYR A 127 1.16 9.72 5.02
C TYR A 127 2.01 8.48 5.23
N SER A 128 1.44 7.30 4.95
CA SER A 128 2.23 6.08 4.89
C SER A 128 3.02 6.03 3.59
N PHE A 129 4.23 5.50 3.64
CA PHE A 129 5.06 5.28 2.45
C PHE A 129 5.02 3.80 2.03
N SER A 130 5.17 3.58 0.72
CA SER A 130 5.17 2.24 0.14
C SER A 130 6.61 1.77 -0.02
N SER A 131 6.89 0.56 0.47
CA SER A 131 8.20 -0.09 0.37
C SER A 131 8.04 -1.55 -0.03
N GLN A 132 9.16 -2.25 -0.18
CA GLN A 132 9.18 -3.70 -0.33
C GLN A 132 9.85 -4.31 0.88
N TRP A 133 9.27 -5.39 1.40
CA TRP A 133 9.85 -6.17 2.47
C TRP A 133 9.51 -7.64 2.28
N GLN A 134 10.50 -8.53 2.37
CA GLN A 134 10.34 -9.96 2.09
C GLN A 134 9.79 -10.24 0.68
N GLU A 135 10.22 -9.45 -0.31
CA GLU A 135 9.71 -9.53 -1.71
C GLU A 135 8.21 -9.24 -1.85
N LEU A 136 7.56 -8.77 -0.78
CA LEU A 136 6.16 -8.39 -0.75
C LEU A 136 6.02 -6.86 -0.67
N PRO A 137 4.93 -6.29 -1.22
CA PRO A 137 4.63 -4.89 -1.02
C PRO A 137 4.30 -4.65 0.45
N ALA A 138 4.98 -3.67 1.04
CA ALA A 138 4.78 -3.24 2.42
C ALA A 138 4.37 -1.76 2.43
N ARG A 139 3.59 -1.40 3.45
CA ARG A 139 3.28 -0.01 3.75
C ARG A 139 3.55 0.28 5.20
N THR A 140 4.21 1.40 5.43
CA THR A 140 4.71 1.76 6.75
C THR A 140 4.22 3.16 7.10
N LEU A 141 3.63 3.26 8.28
CA LEU A 141 3.22 4.51 8.93
C LEU A 141 4.14 4.73 10.13
N PHE A 142 4.57 5.97 10.34
CA PHE A 142 5.42 6.39 11.47
C PHE A 142 4.62 7.11 12.55
#